data_AF-A0A974D515-F1
#
_entry.id   AF-A0A974D515-F1
#
_cell.length_a   1.000
_cell.length_b   1.000
_cell.length_c   1.000
_cell.angle_alpha   90.00
_cell.angle_beta   90.00
_cell.angle_gamma   90.00
#
_symmetry.space_group_name_H-M   'P 1'
#
loop_
_entity.id
_entity.type
_entity.pdbx_description
1 polymer ?
#
loop_
_entity_poly.entity_id
_entity_poly.type
_entity_poly.pdbx_seq_one_letter_code
_entity_poly.pdbx_strand_id
1 'polypeptide(L)' 'MNHHRHKINTKSRDTSVEQHFCSQNHSLQDMQVLILKVNFKTEQERKIYEFKCMELFNTLRQGLNLGSVFMSRYVT' A
#
# COMPACT_ATOMS: atom_id res chain seq x y z
N MET A 1 -15.70 -20.20 4.16
CA MET A 1 -14.79 -19.69 3.10
C MET A 1 -15.48 -18.47 2.51
N ASN A 2 -15.23 -17.29 3.08
CA ASN A 2 -16.14 -16.14 2.91
C ASN A 2 -15.82 -15.33 1.64
N HIS A 3 -16.87 -15.06 0.87
CA HIS A 3 -16.89 -14.39 -0.42
C HIS A 3 -16.64 -12.88 -0.33
N HIS A 4 -15.43 -12.48 0.07
CA HIS A 4 -15.08 -11.06 0.20
C HIS A 4 -13.91 -10.61 -0.68
N ARG A 5 -13.68 -11.30 -1.80
CA ARG A 5 -12.71 -10.84 -2.80
C ARG A 5 -13.37 -9.77 -3.67
N HIS A 6 -13.21 -8.50 -3.27
CA HIS A 6 -13.51 -7.39 -4.16
C HIS A 6 -12.59 -7.49 -5.38
N LYS A 7 -13.18 -7.79 -6.53
CA LYS A 7 -12.50 -7.81 -7.83
C LYS A 7 -12.19 -6.37 -8.23
N ILE A 8 -10.97 -5.91 -7.98
CA ILE A 8 -10.49 -4.62 -8.51
C ILE A 8 -10.20 -4.84 -9.99
N ASN A 9 -11.23 -4.67 -10.82
CA ASN A 9 -11.09 -4.60 -12.26
C ASN A 9 -10.92 -3.13 -12.68
N THR A 10 -10.01 -2.92 -13.64
CA THR A 10 -9.84 -1.76 -14.55
C THR A 10 -8.78 -0.70 -14.21
N LYS A 11 -7.53 -0.97 -14.64
CA LYS A 11 -6.84 -0.25 -15.73
C LYS A 11 -5.59 -1.02 -16.15
N SER A 12 -5.32 -1.08 -17.45
CA SER A 12 -4.27 -1.88 -18.10
C SER A 12 -2.81 -1.47 -17.79
N ARG A 13 -2.61 -0.57 -16.81
CA ARG A 13 -1.29 -0.04 -16.42
C ARG A 13 -0.95 -0.27 -14.95
N ASP A 14 -1.86 -0.82 -14.17
CA ASP A 14 -1.67 -0.97 -12.73
C ASP A 14 -1.27 -2.41 -12.43
N THR A 15 -0.02 -2.61 -11.99
CA THR A 15 0.43 -3.91 -11.50
C THR A 15 -0.08 -4.04 -10.06
N SER A 16 -0.92 -5.03 -9.77
CA SER A 16 -1.35 -5.26 -8.39
C SER A 16 -0.13 -5.60 -7.52
N VAL A 17 -0.18 -5.31 -6.22
CA VAL A 17 0.87 -5.71 -5.26
C VAL A 17 1.14 -7.22 -5.39
N GLU A 18 0.07 -8.02 -5.54
CA GLU A 18 0.13 -9.46 -5.80
C GLU A 18 0.93 -9.77 -7.07
N GLN A 19 0.66 -9.11 -8.20
CA GLN A 19 1.37 -9.35 -9.45
C GLN A 19 2.84 -8.91 -9.40
N HIS A 20 3.17 -7.84 -8.67
CA HIS A 20 4.57 -7.39 -8.55
C HIS A 20 5.41 -8.45 -7.83
N PHE A 21 4.94 -8.92 -6.68
CA PHE A 21 5.69 -9.88 -5.85
C PHE A 21 5.53 -11.34 -6.26
N CYS A 22 4.51 -11.71 -7.06
CA CYS A 22 4.32 -13.09 -7.56
C CYS A 22 4.88 -13.33 -8.98
N SER A 23 5.70 -12.43 -9.52
CA SER A 23 6.32 -12.62 -10.84
C SER A 23 7.61 -13.46 -10.76
N GLN A 24 7.98 -14.11 -11.87
CA GLN A 24 9.00 -15.19 -11.91
C GLN A 24 10.40 -14.82 -11.39
N ASN A 25 10.72 -13.53 -11.24
CA ASN A 25 12.03 -13.03 -10.81
C ASN A 25 12.02 -12.40 -9.40
N HIS A 26 10.90 -12.47 -8.69
CA HIS A 26 10.79 -11.93 -7.33
C HIS A 26 10.64 -13.08 -6.33
N SER A 27 11.45 -13.03 -5.28
CA SER A 27 11.44 -13.93 -4.14
C SER A 27 10.79 -13.22 -2.94
N LEU A 28 10.27 -13.99 -1.98
CA LEU A 28 9.91 -13.44 -0.67
C LEU A 28 11.10 -12.76 0.03
N GLN A 29 12.33 -13.13 -0.33
CA GLN A 29 13.54 -12.50 0.19
C GLN A 29 13.73 -11.06 -0.32
N ASP A 30 13.11 -10.69 -1.44
CA ASP A 30 13.12 -9.31 -1.95
C ASP A 30 12.12 -8.41 -1.18
N MET A 31 11.23 -9.02 -0.40
CA MET A 31 10.25 -8.30 0.40
C MET A 31 10.89 -7.86 1.73
N GLN A 32 11.09 -6.56 1.88
CA GLN A 32 11.45 -5.94 3.15
C GLN A 32 10.26 -5.19 3.72
N VAL A 33 9.98 -5.41 5.01
CA VAL A 33 8.91 -4.72 5.72
C VAL A 33 9.52 -3.83 6.79
N LEU A 34 9.29 -2.53 6.68
CA LEU A 34 9.62 -1.54 7.70
C LEU A 34 8.34 -1.11 8.42
N ILE A 35 8.32 -1.25 9.74
CA ILE A 35 7.19 -0.80 10.58
C ILE A 35 7.49 0.61 11.08
N LEU A 36 6.74 1.59 10.59
CA LEU A 36 6.77 2.96 11.10
C LEU A 36 5.77 3.09 12.24
N LYS A 37 6.26 2.94 13.48
CA LYS A 37 5.42 3.12 14.68
C LYS A 37 5.48 4.57 15.15
N VAL A 38 4.32 5.22 15.14
CA VAL A 38 4.16 6.58 15.67
C VAL A 38 2.90 6.63 16.51
N ASN A 39 2.95 7.36 17.62
CA ASN A 39 1.80 7.55 18.51
C ASN A 39 1.01 8.78 18.04
N PHE A 40 0.03 8.57 17.18
CA PHE A 40 -0.89 9.63 16.75
C PHE A 40 -1.98 9.85 17.80
N LYS A 41 -2.31 11.11 18.07
CA LYS A 41 -3.44 11.48 18.94
C LYS A 41 -4.72 11.69 18.16
N THR A 42 -4.60 12.01 16.86
CA THR A 42 -5.76 12.24 15.98
C THR A 42 -5.62 11.55 14.63
N GLU A 43 -6.75 11.28 13.98
CA GLU A 43 -6.81 10.79 12.60
C GLU A 43 -6.17 11.78 11.61
N GLN A 44 -6.25 13.08 11.89
CA GLN A 44 -5.64 14.11 11.04
C GLN A 44 -4.11 14.06 11.09
N GLU A 45 -3.53 13.90 12.29
CA GLU A 45 -2.08 13.70 12.46
C GLU A 45 -1.61 12.45 11.71
N ARG A 46 -2.37 11.34 11.80
CA ARG A 46 -2.08 10.12 11.05
C ARG A 46 -2.06 10.38 9.54
N LYS A 47 -3.09 11.03 9.00
CA LYS A 47 -3.18 11.35 7.56
C LYS A 47 -2.04 12.26 7.07
N ILE A 48 -1.65 13.25 7.87
CA ILE A 48 -0.52 14.13 7.53
C ILE A 48 0.79 13.32 7.50
N TYR A 49 1.00 12.44 8.47
CA TYR A 49 2.18 11.59 8.50
C TYR A 49 2.22 10.58 7.35
N GLU A 50 1.09 9.95 7.05
CA GLU A 50 0.92 9.06 5.89
C GLU A 50 1.31 9.78 4.59
N PHE A 51 0.81 11.00 4.38
CA PHE A 51 1.15 11.81 3.20
C PHE A 51 2.65 12.12 3.14
N LYS A 52 3.26 12.53 4.26
CA LYS A 52 4.72 12.76 4.34
C LYS A 52 5.53 11.51 4.01
N CYS A 53 5.08 10.33 4.43
CA CYS A 53 5.74 9.07 4.06
C CYS A 53 5.63 8.81 2.55
N MET A 54 4.47 9.09 1.94
CA MET A 54 4.30 8.94 0.51
C MET A 54 5.27 9.83 -0.28
N GLU A 55 5.47 11.07 0.17
CA GLU A 55 6.45 12.00 -0.41
C GLU A 55 7.88 11.54 -0.19
N LEU A 56 8.25 11.19 1.05
CA LEU A 56 9.60 10.78 1.43
C LEU A 56 10.08 9.57 0.61
N PHE A 57 9.22 8.57 0.45
CA PHE A 57 9.52 7.35 -0.32
C PHE A 57 9.09 7.44 -1.79
N ASN A 58 8.60 8.61 -2.24
CA ASN A 58 8.17 8.87 -3.62
C ASN A 58 7.21 7.80 -4.19
N THR A 59 6.33 7.28 -3.32
CA THR A 59 5.56 6.06 -3.61
C THR A 59 4.46 6.25 -4.65
N LEU A 60 4.01 7.48 -4.89
CA LEU A 60 3.02 7.80 -5.93
C LEU A 60 3.60 7.71 -7.35
N ARG A 61 4.92 7.87 -7.48
CA ARG A 61 5.60 7.88 -8.78
C ARG A 61 6.41 6.61 -9.03
N GLN A 62 7.00 6.04 -7.98
CA GLN A 62 7.89 4.87 -8.09
C GLN A 62 7.46 3.69 -7.21
N GLY A 63 6.45 3.87 -6.36
CA GLY A 63 5.90 2.81 -5.51
C GLY A 63 4.60 2.25 -6.06
N LEU A 64 3.94 1.44 -5.23
CA LEU A 64 2.71 0.75 -5.58
C LEU A 64 1.45 1.49 -5.10
N ASN A 65 1.57 2.74 -4.62
CA ASN A 65 0.43 3.52 -4.15
C ASN A 65 -0.35 4.07 -5.34
N LEU A 66 -1.63 3.68 -5.46
CA LEU A 66 -2.53 4.11 -6.56
C LEU A 66 -3.10 5.52 -6.39
N GLY A 67 -2.91 6.14 -5.22
CA GLY A 67 -3.39 7.48 -4.92
C GLY A 67 -2.89 7.95 -3.56
N SER A 68 -3.28 9.17 -3.19
CA SER A 68 -2.83 9.85 -1.96
C SER A 68 -3.47 9.34 -0.66
N VAL A 69 -4.15 8.18 -0.71
CA VAL A 69 -4.86 7.59 0.42
C VAL A 69 -4.27 6.21 0.70
N PHE A 70 -3.72 6.00 1.90
CA PHE A 70 -3.39 4.66 2.39
C PHE A 70 -4.69 3.85 2.55
N MET A 71 -4.70 2.56 2.19
CA MET A 71 -5.82 1.65 2.45
C MET A 71 -5.97 1.37 3.96
N SER A 72 -6.38 2.38 4.73
CA SER A 72 -6.64 2.31 6.16
C SER A 72 -8.10 1.95 6.44
N ARG A 73 -8.56 0.79 5.96
CA ARG A 73 -9.80 0.17 6.47
C ARG A 73 -9.69 -1.36 6.44
N TYR A 74 -9.02 -1.92 7.45
CA TYR A 74 -9.42 -3.22 7.95
C TYR A 74 -10.45 -2.96 9.04
N VAL A 75 -11.73 -2.99 8.67
CA VAL A 75 -12.79 -3.15 9.66
C VAL A 75 -12.82 -4.65 9.95
N THR A 76 -12.44 -5.03 11.17
CA THR A 76 -12.65 -6.38 11.70
C THR A 76 -14.13 -6.63 11.94
#